data_AF-A0A0K1FK22-F1
#
_entry.id   AF-A0A0K1FK22-F1
#
_cell.length_a   1.000
_cell.length_b   1.000
_cell.length_c   1.000
_cell.angle_alpha   90.00
_cell.angle_beta   90.00
_cell.angle_gamma   90.00
#
_symmetry.space_group_name_H-M   'P 1'
#
loop_
_entity.id
_entity.type
_entity.pdbx_description
1 polymer ?
#
loop_
_entity_poly.entity_id
_entity_poly.type
_entity_poly.pdbx_seq_one_letter_code
_entity_poly.pdbx_strand_id
1 'polypeptide(L)'
;MNIDNMFSCQSFLYLSKKAARALDNIPASRFISIHDTEALCKIAKYIGYEDIEGAILLDYYDQHILTIHEWDYIDVLWNNMAESVDECLRKGKAVCTFWGCPCEIHLIAHENNFIKVYTNWNKKNYWLPKKEFFTTILLGANEFFRCLSSPPWQHRTYEPTISHNFDIMGKVAKYGDSRWSDG
;
A
#
# COMPACT_ATOMS: atom_id res chain seq x y z
N MET A 1 -18.17 2.30 20.50
CA MET A 1 -17.90 0.85 20.55
C MET A 1 -16.92 0.58 19.43
N ASN A 2 -15.62 0.68 19.72
CA ASN A 2 -14.55 0.48 18.75
C ASN A 2 -14.45 -1.03 18.51
N ILE A 3 -14.79 -1.47 17.31
CA ILE A 3 -14.26 -2.74 16.82
C ILE A 3 -12.77 -2.44 16.64
N ASP A 4 -11.91 -3.15 17.37
CA ASP A 4 -10.47 -3.06 17.16
C ASP A 4 -10.19 -3.40 15.69
N ASN A 5 -9.91 -2.37 14.88
CA ASN A 5 -9.49 -2.57 13.51
C ASN A 5 -8.09 -3.17 13.57
N MET A 6 -8.05 -4.49 13.47
CA MET A 6 -6.85 -5.32 13.43
C MET A 6 -5.76 -4.76 12.50
N PHE A 7 -6.16 -4.13 11.39
CA PHE A 7 -5.27 -3.39 10.50
C PHE A 7 -5.57 -1.89 10.49
N SER A 8 -4.50 -1.10 10.45
CA SER A 8 -4.51 0.34 10.19
C SER A 8 -3.71 0.58 8.90
N CYS A 9 -4.22 1.37 7.97
CA CYS A 9 -3.57 1.62 6.69
C CYS A 9 -3.83 3.05 6.23
N GLN A 10 -2.78 3.84 6.02
CA GLN A 10 -2.89 5.26 5.66
C GLN A 10 -1.82 5.65 4.64
N SER A 11 -2.18 6.57 3.74
CA SER A 11 -1.27 7.11 2.74
C SER A 11 -0.89 8.55 3.03
N PHE A 12 0.37 8.90 2.78
CA PHE A 12 0.89 10.25 2.94
C PHE A 12 1.70 10.67 1.72
N LEU A 13 1.51 11.90 1.26
CA LEU A 13 2.32 12.49 0.19
C LEU A 13 3.53 13.21 0.78
N TYR A 14 4.69 13.03 0.16
CA TYR A 14 5.90 13.72 0.53
C TYR A 14 6.05 15.04 -0.26
N LEU A 15 6.32 16.12 0.46
CA LEU A 15 6.57 17.42 -0.14
C LEU A 15 8.06 17.62 -0.48
N SER A 16 8.46 17.26 -1.69
CA SER A 16 9.78 17.62 -2.24
C SER A 16 9.76 19.01 -2.87
N LYS A 17 10.10 20.03 -2.07
CA LYS A 17 10.37 21.41 -2.59
C LYS A 17 11.79 21.60 -3.11
N LYS A 18 12.67 20.61 -2.97
CA LYS A 18 14.10 20.68 -3.36
C LYS A 18 14.59 19.31 -3.80
N ALA A 19 15.28 19.26 -4.93
CA ALA A 19 16.09 18.11 -5.34
C ALA A 19 16.89 17.58 -4.14
N ALA A 20 16.64 16.33 -3.79
CA ALA A 20 17.07 15.72 -2.53
C ALA A 20 18.58 15.81 -2.33
N ARG A 21 19.01 16.40 -1.21
CA ARG A 21 20.35 16.20 -0.66
C ARG A 21 20.16 15.77 0.80
N ALA A 22 20.61 14.53 1.08
CA ALA A 22 20.41 13.71 2.28
C ALA A 22 18.99 13.12 2.42
N LEU A 23 18.82 11.90 1.91
CA LEU A 23 17.60 11.09 1.95
C LEU A 23 17.41 10.39 3.32
N ASP A 24 18.43 10.39 4.19
CA ASP A 24 18.48 9.49 5.34
C ASP A 24 17.67 9.98 6.56
N ASN A 25 17.14 11.21 6.55
CA ASN A 25 16.36 11.75 7.68
C ASN A 25 15.34 12.80 7.21
N ILE A 26 14.28 12.37 6.52
CA ILE A 26 13.14 13.22 6.19
C ILE A 26 12.26 13.41 7.44
N PRO A 27 12.03 14.65 7.91
CA PRO A 27 11.13 14.86 9.05
C PRO A 27 9.71 14.40 8.75
N ALA A 28 9.07 13.70 9.69
CA ALA A 28 7.68 13.26 9.59
C ALA A 28 6.71 14.40 9.21
N SER A 29 7.00 15.63 9.64
CA SER A 29 6.22 16.83 9.31
C SER A 29 6.20 17.20 7.82
N ARG A 30 6.97 16.52 6.97
CA ARG A 30 6.98 16.71 5.51
C ARG A 30 6.04 15.76 4.78
N PHE A 31 5.43 14.81 5.50
CA PHE A 31 4.41 13.91 5.00
C PHE A 31 3.03 14.48 5.32
N ILE A 32 2.22 14.65 4.30
CA ILE A 32 0.85 15.18 4.40
C ILE A 32 -0.11 14.03 4.15
N SER A 33 -1.05 13.80 5.07
CA SER A 33 -2.06 12.77 4.90
C SER A 33 -2.85 12.98 3.61
N ILE A 34 -3.15 11.90 2.90
CA ILE A 34 -3.99 11.96 1.69
C ILE A 34 -5.42 12.46 1.98
N HIS A 35 -5.82 12.49 3.25
CA HIS A 35 -7.11 13.02 3.71
C HIS A 35 -7.07 14.49 4.14
N ASP A 36 -5.89 15.11 4.25
CA ASP A 36 -5.77 16.52 4.61
C ASP A 36 -5.96 17.40 3.37
N THR A 37 -7.21 17.51 2.92
CA THR A 37 -7.57 18.26 1.70
C THR A 37 -7.07 19.71 1.75
N GLU A 38 -7.05 20.35 2.92
CA GLU A 38 -6.59 21.73 3.07
C GLU A 38 -5.08 21.84 2.81
N ALA A 39 -4.27 20.97 3.42
CA ALA A 39 -2.83 20.93 3.18
C ALA A 39 -2.52 20.50 1.75
N LEU A 40 -3.25 19.52 1.20
CA LEU A 40 -3.09 19.08 -0.19
C LEU A 40 -3.37 20.20 -1.19
N CYS A 41 -4.41 21.01 -0.99
CA CYS A 41 -4.69 22.17 -1.84
C CYS A 41 -3.50 23.15 -1.91
N LYS A 42 -2.78 23.33 -0.80
CA LYS A 42 -1.61 24.23 -0.73
C LYS A 42 -0.41 23.69 -1.50
N ILE A 43 -0.32 22.36 -1.67
CA ILE A 43 0.83 21.71 -2.31
C ILE A 43 0.53 21.09 -3.69
N ALA A 44 -0.73 21.06 -4.12
CA ALA A 44 -1.20 20.35 -5.30
C ALA A 44 -0.37 20.59 -6.58
N LYS A 45 0.05 21.84 -6.79
CA LYS A 45 0.85 22.27 -7.95
C LYS A 45 2.28 21.72 -7.98
N TYR A 46 2.77 21.19 -6.86
CA TYR A 46 4.09 20.59 -6.73
C TYR A 46 4.06 19.07 -6.85
N ILE A 47 2.87 18.45 -6.84
CA ILE A 47 2.71 17.02 -6.99
C ILE A 47 2.56 16.71 -8.48
N GLY A 48 3.53 15.96 -9.02
CA GLY A 48 3.54 15.49 -10.41
C GLY A 48 2.36 14.55 -10.72
N TYR A 49 2.19 14.22 -12.01
CA TYR A 49 1.18 13.26 -12.46
C TYR A 49 1.58 11.80 -12.24
N GLU A 50 2.89 11.56 -12.26
CA GLU A 50 3.56 10.27 -12.10
C GLU A 50 4.71 10.48 -11.11
N ASP A 51 5.25 9.38 -10.58
CA ASP A 51 6.39 9.37 -9.67
C ASP A 51 6.10 10.22 -8.42
N ILE A 52 4.92 10.00 -7.84
CA ILE A 52 4.45 10.77 -6.69
C ILE A 52 5.16 10.25 -5.45
N GLU A 53 6.04 11.05 -4.85
CA GLU A 53 6.72 10.64 -3.62
C GLU A 53 5.74 10.61 -2.42
N GLY A 54 5.85 9.59 -1.57
CA GLY A 54 5.00 9.41 -0.41
C GLY A 54 5.36 8.18 0.41
N ALA A 55 4.55 7.89 1.43
CA ALA A 55 4.71 6.71 2.28
C ALA A 55 3.36 6.08 2.62
N ILE A 56 3.40 4.78 2.89
CA ILE A 56 2.29 4.00 3.42
C ILE A 56 2.60 3.69 4.88
N LEU A 57 1.68 4.00 5.78
CA LEU A 57 1.70 3.46 7.14
C LEU A 57 0.78 2.26 7.16
N LEU A 58 1.32 1.11 7.52
CA LEU A 58 0.56 -0.14 7.62
C LEU A 58 0.87 -0.80 8.94
N ASP A 59 -0.14 -0.92 9.78
CA ASP A 59 -0.05 -1.51 11.11
C ASP A 59 -0.94 -2.74 11.22
N TYR A 60 -0.47 -3.72 11.98
CA TYR A 60 -1.24 -4.87 12.43
C TYR A 60 -1.20 -4.91 13.96
N TYR A 61 -2.32 -4.55 14.61
CA TYR A 61 -2.35 -4.23 16.04
C TYR A 61 -1.24 -3.22 16.43
N ASP A 62 -0.31 -3.61 17.28
CA ASP A 62 0.83 -2.82 17.75
C ASP A 62 2.09 -2.99 16.87
N GLN A 63 1.99 -3.77 15.78
CA GLN A 63 3.10 -4.07 14.90
C GLN A 63 3.10 -3.17 13.66
N HIS A 64 4.11 -2.30 13.56
CA HIS A 64 4.38 -1.53 12.37
C HIS A 64 4.98 -2.43 11.28
N ILE A 65 4.23 -2.64 10.19
CA ILE A 65 4.69 -3.34 8.98
C ILE A 65 5.39 -2.34 8.07
N LEU A 66 4.73 -1.22 7.74
CA LEU A 66 5.31 -0.11 6.98
C LEU A 66 5.24 1.19 7.78
N THR A 67 6.29 2.00 7.66
CA THR A 67 6.39 3.32 8.29
C THR A 67 6.75 4.38 7.26
N ILE A 68 6.81 5.65 7.68
CA ILE A 68 7.31 6.74 6.83
C ILE A 68 8.76 6.56 6.35
N HIS A 69 9.54 5.66 6.97
CA HIS A 69 10.92 5.42 6.58
C HIS A 69 11.05 4.63 5.28
N GLU A 70 10.04 3.83 4.95
CA GLU A 70 9.94 3.09 3.70
C GLU A 70 9.15 3.90 2.65
N TRP A 71 9.43 5.20 2.58
CA TRP A 71 8.84 6.07 1.56
C TRP A 71 9.38 5.72 0.16
N ASP A 72 8.56 5.97 -0.85
CA ASP A 72 8.82 5.63 -2.24
C ASP A 72 7.98 6.53 -3.17
N TYR A 73 8.02 6.28 -4.47
CA TYR A 73 7.00 6.68 -5.41
C TYR A 73 5.70 5.92 -5.08
N ILE A 74 4.85 6.52 -4.25
CA ILE A 74 3.72 5.88 -3.58
C ILE A 74 2.64 5.40 -4.56
N ASP A 75 2.48 6.07 -5.70
CA ASP A 75 1.60 5.64 -6.78
C ASP A 75 2.08 4.33 -7.43
N VAL A 76 3.39 4.20 -7.65
CA VAL A 76 4.01 2.95 -8.11
C VAL A 76 3.94 1.88 -7.02
N LEU A 77 4.24 2.23 -5.77
CA LEU A 77 4.19 1.30 -4.65
C LEU A 77 2.80 0.71 -4.43
N TRP A 78 1.73 1.52 -4.49
CA TRP A 78 0.36 1.01 -4.38
C TRP A 78 0.00 0.03 -5.49
N ASN A 79 0.39 0.33 -6.73
CA ASN A 79 0.21 -0.60 -7.85
C ASN A 79 0.99 -1.90 -7.61
N ASN A 80 2.27 -1.82 -7.25
CA ASN A 80 3.10 -3.00 -6.97
C ASN A 80 2.53 -3.85 -5.82
N MET A 81 1.97 -3.23 -4.79
CA MET A 81 1.33 -3.93 -3.68
C MET A 81 0.07 -4.67 -4.13
N ALA A 82 -0.79 -4.03 -4.93
CA ALA A 82 -1.99 -4.67 -5.48
C ALA A 82 -1.65 -5.83 -6.43
N GLU A 83 -0.68 -5.64 -7.33
CA GLU A 83 -0.21 -6.68 -8.24
C GLU A 83 0.43 -7.86 -7.48
N SER A 84 1.16 -7.58 -6.40
CA SER A 84 1.73 -8.62 -5.54
C SER A 84 0.65 -9.43 -4.83
N VAL A 85 -0.49 -8.82 -4.49
CA VAL A 85 -1.66 -9.56 -4.00
C VAL A 85 -2.18 -10.50 -5.08
N ASP A 86 -2.38 -10.03 -6.31
CA ASP A 86 -2.89 -10.89 -7.40
C ASP A 86 -1.93 -12.03 -7.74
N GLU A 87 -0.64 -11.73 -7.81
CA GLU A 87 0.40 -12.73 -8.04
C GLU A 87 0.41 -13.77 -6.91
N CYS A 88 0.33 -13.34 -5.65
CA CYS A 88 0.33 -14.26 -4.51
C CYS A 88 -0.93 -15.13 -4.48
N LEU A 89 -2.10 -14.61 -4.89
CA LEU A 89 -3.32 -15.42 -5.04
C LEU A 89 -3.13 -16.53 -6.08
N ARG A 90 -2.43 -16.24 -7.18
CA ARG A 90 -2.20 -17.18 -8.28
C ARG A 90 -1.08 -18.20 -8.03
N LYS A 91 0.03 -17.76 -7.42
CA LYS A 91 1.26 -18.57 -7.28
C LYS A 91 1.52 -19.04 -5.85
N GLY A 92 0.78 -18.54 -4.87
CA GLY A 92 1.06 -18.74 -3.45
C GLY A 92 2.24 -17.91 -2.91
N LYS A 93 2.91 -17.13 -3.76
CA LYS A 93 3.99 -16.23 -3.36
C LYS A 93 4.13 -15.04 -4.31
N ALA A 94 4.63 -13.93 -3.81
CA ALA A 94 4.97 -12.74 -4.58
C ALA A 94 6.07 -11.92 -3.88
N VAL A 95 6.72 -11.03 -4.63
CA VAL A 95 7.67 -10.06 -4.08
C VAL A 95 7.24 -8.68 -4.56
N CYS A 96 6.85 -7.82 -3.62
CA CYS A 96 6.62 -6.41 -3.88
C CYS A 96 7.95 -5.68 -3.77
N THR A 97 8.36 -5.01 -4.86
CA THR A 97 9.60 -4.22 -4.92
C THR A 97 9.28 -2.74 -4.85
N PHE A 98 10.11 -2.01 -4.11
CA PHE A 98 10.09 -0.56 -4.02
C PHE A 98 10.99 -0.01 -5.11
N TRP A 99 10.63 1.11 -5.72
CA TRP A 99 11.34 1.64 -6.88
C TRP A 99 12.41 2.67 -6.51
N GLY A 100 12.12 3.55 -5.56
CA GLY A 100 12.98 4.61 -5.05
C GLY A 100 13.90 4.18 -3.91
N CYS A 101 13.66 3.01 -3.29
CA CYS A 101 14.53 2.46 -2.24
C CYS A 101 14.67 0.93 -2.38
N PRO A 102 15.75 0.31 -1.87
CA PRO A 102 16.01 -1.13 -1.99
C PRO A 102 15.17 -1.96 -0.99
N CYS A 103 13.89 -1.60 -0.82
CA CYS A 103 12.96 -2.28 0.07
C CYS A 103 12.16 -3.34 -0.70
N GLU A 104 11.88 -4.45 -0.02
CA GLU A 104 11.10 -5.55 -0.56
C GLU A 104 10.18 -6.14 0.50
N ILE A 105 8.93 -6.44 0.09
CA ILE A 105 7.98 -7.21 0.88
C ILE A 105 7.75 -8.55 0.18
N HIS A 106 8.08 -9.62 0.89
CA HIS A 106 7.91 -11.00 0.41
C HIS A 106 6.61 -11.55 0.98
N LEU A 107 5.72 -11.98 0.10
CA LEU A 107 4.43 -12.58 0.42
C LEU A 107 4.53 -14.08 0.19
N ILE A 108 4.23 -14.88 1.22
CA ILE A 108 4.20 -16.34 1.12
C ILE A 108 2.90 -16.83 1.76
N ALA A 109 1.97 -17.28 0.93
CA ALA A 109 0.70 -17.83 1.38
C ALA A 109 0.93 -19.18 2.09
N HIS A 110 0.25 -19.35 3.21
CA HIS A 110 0.19 -20.61 3.94
C HIS A 110 -1.24 -21.14 3.98
N GLU A 111 -1.37 -22.39 4.41
CA GLU A 111 -2.66 -23.04 4.73
C GLU A 111 -3.40 -22.29 5.86
N ASN A 112 -4.66 -22.66 6.11
CA ASN A 112 -5.48 -22.09 7.18
C ASN A 112 -5.69 -20.57 7.12
N ASN A 113 -5.71 -19.99 5.91
CA ASN A 113 -5.94 -18.57 5.68
C ASN A 113 -4.89 -17.63 6.31
N PHE A 114 -3.65 -18.10 6.50
CA PHE A 114 -2.54 -17.25 6.92
C PHE A 114 -1.61 -16.89 5.76
N ILE A 115 -0.90 -15.78 5.93
CA ILE A 115 0.19 -15.35 5.07
C ILE A 115 1.38 -14.97 5.92
N LYS A 116 2.57 -15.36 5.46
CA LYS A 116 3.83 -14.87 5.98
C LYS A 116 4.25 -13.67 5.15
N VAL A 117 4.43 -12.53 5.81
CA VAL A 117 4.95 -11.30 5.22
C VAL A 117 6.35 -11.07 5.76
N TYR A 118 7.35 -11.00 4.89
CA TYR A 118 8.74 -10.71 5.28
C TYR A 118 9.19 -9.38 4.68
N THR A 119 9.89 -8.59 5.49
CA THR A 119 10.38 -7.24 5.14
C THR A 119 11.89 -7.20 5.21
N ASN A 120 12.57 -6.83 4.12
CA ASN A 120 14.03 -6.96 4.02
C ASN A 120 14.81 -5.91 4.86
N TRP A 121 14.25 -4.71 5.05
CA TRP A 121 14.93 -3.60 5.73
C TRP A 121 15.09 -3.81 7.24
N ASN A 122 14.12 -4.47 7.89
CA ASN A 122 14.15 -4.76 9.32
C ASN A 122 14.26 -6.28 9.63
N LYS A 123 14.29 -7.12 8.59
CA LYS A 123 14.36 -8.59 8.66
C LYS A 123 13.25 -9.24 9.50
N LYS A 124 12.08 -8.61 9.60
CA LYS A 124 10.94 -9.13 10.36
C LYS A 124 10.06 -10.05 9.52
N ASN A 125 9.38 -10.96 10.23
CA ASN A 125 8.35 -11.81 9.67
C ASN A 125 7.05 -11.53 10.43
N TYR A 126 5.97 -11.30 9.69
CA TYR A 126 4.63 -11.11 10.22
C TYR A 126 3.77 -12.28 9.78
N TRP A 127 2.99 -12.83 10.72
CA TRP A 127 2.02 -13.88 10.45
C TRP A 127 0.63 -13.27 10.51
N LEU A 128 0.03 -13.09 9.33
CA LEU A 128 -1.16 -12.25 9.18
C LEU A 128 -2.35 -13.08 8.67
N PRO A 129 -3.58 -12.73 9.05
CA PRO A 129 -4.79 -13.22 8.40
C PRO A 129 -4.79 -12.76 6.94
N LYS A 130 -4.69 -13.73 6.02
CA LYS A 130 -4.40 -13.50 4.60
C LYS A 130 -5.49 -12.69 3.91
N LYS A 131 -6.76 -13.05 4.15
CA LYS A 131 -7.90 -12.37 3.54
C LYS A 131 -7.99 -10.91 3.96
N GLU A 132 -7.83 -10.63 5.25
CA GLU A 132 -7.89 -9.30 5.83
C GLU A 132 -6.70 -8.47 5.40
N PHE A 133 -5.49 -9.03 5.39
CA PHE A 133 -4.30 -8.36 4.87
C PHE A 133 -4.46 -7.93 3.41
N PHE A 134 -4.84 -8.87 2.52
CA PHE A 134 -5.06 -8.56 1.10
C PHE A 134 -6.17 -7.53 0.89
N THR A 135 -7.25 -7.64 1.65
CA THR A 135 -8.36 -6.67 1.61
C THR A 135 -7.89 -5.28 2.04
N THR A 136 -7.11 -5.18 3.12
CA THR A 136 -6.53 -3.91 3.59
C THR A 136 -5.64 -3.25 2.53
N ILE A 137 -4.79 -4.03 1.85
CA ILE A 137 -3.93 -3.51 0.79
C ILE A 137 -4.77 -2.94 -0.37
N LEU A 138 -5.75 -3.70 -0.86
CA LEU A 138 -6.56 -3.30 -2.01
C LEU A 138 -7.48 -2.11 -1.68
N LEU A 139 -8.04 -2.06 -0.47
CA LEU A 139 -8.81 -0.92 0.00
C LEU A 139 -7.95 0.34 0.14
N GLY A 140 -6.74 0.22 0.71
CA GLY A 140 -5.79 1.33 0.83
C GLY A 140 -5.36 1.88 -0.53
N ALA A 141 -5.06 1.00 -1.49
CA ALA A 141 -4.75 1.41 -2.87
C ALA A 141 -5.93 2.17 -3.51
N ASN A 142 -7.15 1.64 -3.39
CA ASN A 142 -8.34 2.28 -3.94
C ASN A 142 -8.65 3.63 -3.30
N GLU A 143 -8.50 3.74 -1.99
CA GLU A 143 -8.67 5.00 -1.27
C GLU A 143 -7.66 6.05 -1.75
N PHE A 144 -6.39 5.68 -1.84
CA PHE A 144 -5.33 6.54 -2.35
C PHE A 144 -5.65 7.07 -3.76
N PHE A 145 -5.97 6.18 -4.71
CA PHE A 145 -6.25 6.59 -6.09
C PHE A 145 -7.53 7.42 -6.21
N ARG A 146 -8.55 7.14 -5.40
CA ARG A 146 -9.76 7.98 -5.34
C ARG A 146 -9.47 9.39 -4.84
N CYS A 147 -8.63 9.53 -3.83
CA CYS A 147 -8.21 10.84 -3.34
C CYS A 147 -7.40 11.60 -4.41
N LEU A 148 -6.53 10.92 -5.16
CA LEU A 148 -5.82 11.53 -6.29
C LEU A 148 -6.71 11.87 -7.50
N SER A 149 -7.91 11.29 -7.59
CA SER A 149 -8.94 11.66 -8.57
C SER A 149 -9.94 12.70 -8.07
N SER A 150 -9.77 13.20 -6.85
CA SER A 150 -10.63 14.21 -6.22
C SER A 150 -9.95 15.58 -6.18
N PRO A 151 -10.68 16.69 -5.92
CA PRO A 151 -10.06 18.00 -5.72
C PRO A 151 -8.90 17.92 -4.71
N PRO A 152 -7.72 18.50 -5.01
CA PRO A 152 -7.45 19.48 -6.08
C PRO A 152 -7.10 18.88 -7.46
N TRP A 153 -7.06 17.55 -7.63
CA TRP A 153 -6.61 16.87 -8.85
C TRP A 153 -7.74 16.22 -9.66
N GLN A 154 -8.92 16.85 -9.70
CA GLN A 154 -10.12 16.39 -10.42
C GLN A 154 -9.92 16.01 -11.91
N HIS A 155 -8.78 16.36 -12.51
CA HIS A 155 -8.41 16.00 -13.89
C HIS A 155 -7.67 14.66 -14.00
N ARG A 156 -7.26 14.06 -12.89
CA ARG A 156 -6.59 12.74 -12.86
C ARG A 156 -7.66 11.66 -12.74
N THR A 157 -7.58 10.63 -13.57
CA THR A 157 -8.54 9.52 -13.54
C THR A 157 -7.82 8.20 -13.37
N TYR A 158 -8.01 7.57 -12.22
CA TYR A 158 -7.49 6.24 -11.91
C TYR A 158 -8.58 5.15 -11.94
N GLU A 159 -9.70 5.41 -12.61
CA GLU A 159 -10.83 4.47 -12.73
C GLU A 159 -10.43 3.06 -13.21
N PRO A 160 -9.54 2.90 -14.23
CA PRO A 160 -9.09 1.57 -14.62
C PRO A 160 -8.33 0.83 -13.51
N THR A 161 -7.45 1.53 -12.80
CA THR A 161 -6.68 0.98 -11.67
C THR A 161 -7.61 0.57 -10.52
N ILE A 162 -8.56 1.44 -10.17
CA ILE A 162 -9.55 1.16 -9.12
C ILE A 162 -10.42 -0.04 -9.49
N SER A 163 -10.88 -0.12 -10.75
CA SER A 163 -11.65 -1.26 -11.26
C SER A 163 -10.85 -2.55 -11.21
N HIS A 164 -9.58 -2.51 -11.62
CA HIS A 164 -8.69 -3.67 -11.54
C HIS A 164 -8.51 -4.18 -10.11
N ASN A 165 -8.30 -3.27 -9.14
CA ASN A 165 -8.20 -3.64 -7.73
C ASN A 165 -9.49 -4.28 -7.21
N PHE A 166 -10.67 -3.83 -7.66
CA PHE A 166 -11.94 -4.49 -7.32
C PHE A 166 -12.05 -5.90 -7.91
N ASP A 167 -11.53 -6.13 -9.12
CA ASP A 167 -11.46 -7.48 -9.69
C ASP A 167 -10.59 -8.41 -8.83
N ILE A 168 -9.44 -7.92 -8.35
CA ILE A 168 -8.58 -8.67 -7.41
C ILE A 168 -9.33 -8.92 -6.10
N MET A 169 -10.03 -7.93 -5.55
CA MET A 169 -10.86 -8.11 -4.34
C MET A 169 -11.92 -9.21 -4.54
N GLY A 170 -12.52 -9.29 -5.73
CA GLY A 170 -13.44 -10.37 -6.09
C GLY A 170 -12.79 -11.76 -6.05
N LYS A 171 -11.51 -11.87 -6.42
CA LYS A 171 -10.72 -13.10 -6.27
C LYS A 171 -10.45 -13.41 -4.79
N VAL A 172 -10.05 -12.40 -3.99
CA VAL A 172 -9.83 -12.54 -2.53
C VAL A 172 -11.10 -13.04 -1.82
N ALA A 173 -12.28 -12.54 -2.20
CA ALA A 173 -13.54 -12.95 -1.58
C ALA A 173 -13.87 -14.44 -1.82
N LYS A 174 -13.51 -14.97 -3.00
CA LYS A 174 -13.69 -16.38 -3.39
C LYS A 174 -12.57 -17.28 -2.88
N TYR A 175 -11.47 -16.70 -2.43
CA TYR A 175 -10.29 -17.41 -1.98
C TYR A 175 -10.57 -18.05 -0.61
N GLY A 176 -10.61 -19.39 -0.57
CA GLY A 176 -10.96 -20.17 0.62
C GLY A 176 -12.22 -21.03 0.48
N ASP A 177 -13.06 -20.80 -0.54
CA ASP A 177 -14.19 -21.69 -0.88
C ASP A 177 -13.78 -22.89 -1.76
N SER A 178 -12.69 -22.74 -2.52
CA SER A 178 -12.07 -23.84 -3.24
C SER A 178 -11.16 -24.60 -2.28
N ARG A 179 -11.62 -25.76 -1.81
CA ARG A 179 -10.72 -26.79 -1.27
C ARG A 179 -9.56 -26.95 -2.24
N TRP A 180 -8.34 -26.77 -1.74
CA TRP A 180 -7.15 -27.25 -2.41
C TRP A 180 -7.35 -28.76 -2.55
N SER A 181 -7.70 -29.20 -3.75
CA SER A 181 -7.58 -30.60 -4.13
C SER A 181 -6.11 -30.82 -4.44
N ASP A 182 -5.49 -31.63 -3.59
CA ASP A 182 -4.11 -32.07 -3.64
C ASP A 182 -3.63 -32.41 -5.06
N GLY A 183 -2.37 -32.06 -5.32
CA GLY A 183 -1.53 -32.60 -6.39
C GLY A 183 -0.16 -32.93 -5.82
#